data_AF-A0A7C4ZRQ6-F1
#
_entry.id   AF-A0A7C4ZRQ6-F1
#
_cell.length_a   1.000
_cell.length_b   1.000
_cell.length_c   1.000
_cell.angle_alpha   90.00
_cell.angle_beta   90.00
_cell.angle_gamma   90.00
#
_symmetry.space_group_name_H-M   'P 1'
#
loop_
_entity.id
_entity.type
_entity.pdbx_description
1 polymer ?
#
loop_
_entity_poly.entity_id
_entity_poly.type
_entity_poly.pdbx_seq_one_letter_code
_entity_poly.pdbx_strand_id
1 'polypeptide(L)' 'MKRKFTARITREGDWFVAQCLEVDIASQGRTEEEALDNLKEALSLYFEAPTPTQEASLREFEVEVGAA' A
#
# COMPACT_ATOMS: atom_id res chain seq x y z
N MET A 1 1.77 7.89 18.34
CA MET A 1 2.10 6.60 18.98
C MET A 1 3.07 5.85 18.06
N LYS A 2 4.11 5.17 18.56
CA LYS A 2 5.06 4.43 17.70
C LYS A 2 4.70 2.94 17.66
N ARG A 3 4.59 2.37 16.46
CA ARG A 3 4.38 0.93 16.19
C ARG A 3 5.51 0.43 15.29
N LYS A 4 5.81 -0.86 15.35
CA LYS A 4 6.78 -1.51 14.45
C LYS A 4 6.01 -2.39 13.46
N PHE A 5 6.49 -2.40 12.22
CA PHE A 5 5.95 -3.18 11.11
C PHE A 5 7.08 -3.86 10.37
N THR A 6 6.76 -4.93 9.66
CA THR A 6 7.68 -5.72 8.84
C THR A 6 7.31 -5.53 7.38
N ALA A 7 8.28 -5.12 6.57
CA ALA A 7 8.08 -4.97 5.14
C ALA A 7 8.83 -6.08 4.39
N ARG A 8 8.14 -6.74 3.45
CA ARG A 8 8.79 -7.52 2.39
C ARG A 8 9.08 -6.56 1.24
N ILE A 9 10.33 -6.53 0.77
CA ILE A 9 10.75 -5.73 -0.37
C ILE A 9 11.05 -6.65 -1.54
N THR A 10 10.42 -6.41 -2.70
CA THR A 10 10.65 -7.15 -3.94
C THR A 10 10.97 -6.19 -5.07
N ARG A 11 11.88 -6.58 -5.98
CA ARG A 11 12.15 -5.84 -7.21
C ARG A 11 11.26 -6.38 -8.33
N GLU A 12 10.42 -5.52 -8.88
CA GLU A 12 9.48 -5.82 -9.97
C GLU A 12 9.76 -4.88 -11.16
N GLY A 13 10.56 -5.38 -12.10
CA GLY A 13 11.05 -4.56 -13.21
C GLY A 13 11.90 -3.38 -12.73
N ASP A 14 11.44 -2.17 -13.06
CA ASP A 14 12.10 -0.90 -12.70
C ASP A 14 11.58 -0.28 -11.39
N TRP A 15 10.85 -1.06 -10.60
CA TRP A 15 10.27 -0.65 -9.33
C TRP A 15 10.68 -1.60 -8.20
N PHE A 16 10.76 -1.05 -7.00
CA PHE A 16 10.75 -1.81 -5.76
C PHE A 16 9.36 -1.69 -5.14
N VAL A 17 8.80 -2.82 -4.72
CA VAL A 17 7.52 -2.91 -4.02
C VAL A 17 7.81 -3.25 -2.56
N ALA A 18 7.36 -2.40 -1.65
CA ALA A 18 7.40 -2.64 -0.21
C ALA A 18 6.00 -3.00 0.28
N GLN A 19 5.82 -4.23 0.71
CA GLN A 19 4.54 -4.74 1.23
C GLN A 19 4.62 -4.93 2.75
N CYS A 20 3.68 -4.34 3.50
CA CYS A 20 3.54 -4.61 4.92
C CYS A 20 2.99 -6.02 5.14
N LEU A 21 3.55 -6.77 6.10
CA LEU A 21 3.11 -8.13 6.41
C LEU A 21 1.97 -8.17 7.43
N GLU A 22 1.76 -7.09 8.18
CA GLU A 22 0.75 -7.00 9.23
C GLU A 22 -0.58 -6.41 8.78
N VAL A 23 -0.59 -5.61 7.70
CA VAL A 23 -1.81 -5.03 7.10
C VAL A 23 -1.70 -5.06 5.58
N ASP A 24 -2.84 -5.10 4.90
CA ASP A 24 -2.91 -5.17 3.44
C ASP A 24 -2.66 -3.80 2.80
N ILE A 25 -1.44 -3.30 3.00
CA ILE A 25 -0.94 -2.05 2.45
C ILE A 25 0.44 -2.33 1.83
N ALA A 26 0.60 -1.87 0.60
CA ALA A 26 1.86 -1.86 -0.09
C ALA A 26 2.12 -0.45 -0.65
N SER A 27 3.37 -0.17 -0.91
CA SER A 27 3.80 1.01 -1.66
C SER A 27 4.96 0.65 -2.57
N GLN A 28 5.36 1.57 -3.44
CA GLN A 28 6.42 1.35 -4.41
C GLN A 28 7.32 2.57 -4.57
N GLY A 29 8.55 2.34 -5.05
CA GLY A 29 9.55 3.37 -5.31
C GLY A 29 10.57 2.90 -6.35
N ARG A 30 11.40 3.81 -6.85
CA ARG A 30 12.50 3.51 -7.78
C ARG A 30 13.72 2.95 -7.07
N THR A 31 13.81 3.12 -5.75
CA THR A 31 14.79 2.44 -4.87
C THR A 31 14.08 1.73 -3.72
N GLU A 32 14.80 0.85 -3.01
CA GLU A 32 14.29 0.19 -1.81
C GLU A 32 13.91 1.20 -0.72
N GLU A 33 14.73 2.23 -0.53
CA GLU A 33 14.50 3.29 0.46
C GLU A 33 13.24 4.08 0.12
N GLU A 34 13.06 4.47 -1.14
CA GLU A 34 11.87 5.21 -1.59
C GLU A 34 10.61 4.37 -1.39
N ALA A 35 10.63 3.08 -1.74
CA ALA A 35 9.49 2.20 -1.54
C ALA A 35 9.13 2.07 -0.05
N LEU A 36 10.14 1.97 0.82
CA LEU A 36 9.96 1.86 2.26
C LEU A 36 9.49 3.17 2.89
N ASP A 37 9.98 4.33 2.43
CA ASP A 37 9.54 5.64 2.90
C ASP A 37 8.08 5.91 2.50
N ASN A 38 7.72 5.62 1.25
CA ASN A 38 6.34 5.70 0.79
C ASN A 38 5.42 4.73 1.57
N LEU A 39 5.89 3.54 1.93
CA LEU A 39 5.14 2.61 2.78
C LEU A 39 4.91 3.18 4.19
N LYS A 40 5.88 3.87 4.78
CA LYS A 40 5.72 4.52 6.10
C LYS A 40 4.64 5.60 6.06
N GLU A 41 4.60 6.40 4.99
CA GLU A 41 3.57 7.43 4.80
C GLU A 41 2.19 6.78 4.64
N ALA A 42 2.07 5.77 3.78
CA ALA A 42 0.82 5.04 3.56
C ALA A 42 0.29 4.40 4.86
N LEU A 43 1.16 3.78 5.66
CA LEU A 43 0.78 3.23 6.97
C LEU A 43 0.36 4.31 7.95
N SER A 44 1.00 5.49 7.92
CA SER A 44 0.62 6.60 8.80
C SER A 44 -0.81 7.05 8.49
N LEU A 45 -1.13 7.25 7.20
CA LEU A 45 -2.48 7.61 6.75
C LEU A 45 -3.52 6.52 7.03
N TYR A 46 -3.16 5.25 6.86
CA TYR A 46 -4.07 4.12 7.09
C TYR A 46 -4.62 4.06 8.53
N PHE A 47 -3.81 4.46 9.53
CA PHE A 47 -4.22 4.47 10.93
C PHE A 47 -4.83 5.79 11.40
N GLU A 48 -4.89 6.80 10.52
CA GLU A 48 -5.61 8.04 10.79
C GLU A 48 -7.12 7.86 10.56
N ALA A 49 -7.93 8.70 11.22
CA ALA A 49 -9.37 8.70 10.97
C ALA A 49 -9.64 9.29 9.58
N PRO A 50 -10.46 8.64 8.72
CA PRO A 50 -10.73 9.16 7.39
C PRO A 50 -11.48 10.50 7.48
N THR A 51 -11.00 11.49 6.74
CA THR A 51 -11.62 12.82 6.62
C THR A 51 -11.92 13.14 5.15
N PRO A 52 -12.87 12.44 4.51
CA PRO A 52 -13.21 12.72 3.12
C PRO A 52 -13.80 14.12 2.99
N THR A 53 -13.29 14.90 2.04
CA THR A 53 -13.80 16.24 1.71
C THR A 53 -14.75 16.23 0.51
N GLN A 54 -14.88 15.08 -0.16
CA GLN A 54 -15.67 14.89 -1.37
C GLN A 54 -16.42 13.56 -1.28
N GLU A 55 -17.61 13.50 -1.88
CA GLU A 55 -18.38 12.26 -1.98
C GLU A 55 -17.75 11.31 -3.01
N ALA A 56 -17.65 10.02 -2.65
CA ALA A 56 -17.13 8.99 -3.53
C ALA A 56 -18.26 8.37 -4.38
N SER A 57 -17.99 8.14 -5.67
CA SER A 57 -18.89 7.35 -6.53
C SER A 57 -18.59 5.86 -6.36
N LEU A 58 -19.54 5.11 -5.80
CA LEU A 58 -19.47 3.65 -5.72
C LEU A 58 -19.93 3.04 -7.04
N ARG A 59 -19.16 2.08 -7.57
CA ARG A 59 -19.44 1.39 -8.83
C ARG A 59 -19.20 -0.11 -8.64
N GLU A 60 -20.20 -0.90 -8.99
CA GLU A 60 -20.06 -2.36 -9.06
C GLU A 60 -19.57 -2.77 -10.45
N PHE A 61 -18.74 -3.81 -10.52
CA PHE A 61 -18.23 -4.39 -11.76
C PHE A 61 -17.98 -5.89 -11.56
N GLU A 62 -17.98 -6.65 -12.66
CA GLU A 62 -17.75 -8.10 -12.68
C GLU A 62 -16.46 -8.40 -13.47
N VAL A 63 -15.69 -9.38 -13.02
CA VAL A 63 -14.47 -9.85 -13.69
C VAL A 63 -14.44 -11.38 -13.72
N GLU A 64 -13.96 -11.96 -14.83
CA GLU A 64 -13.65 -13.38 -14.92
C GLU A 64 -12.31 -13.65 -14.24
N VAL A 65 -12.29 -14.51 -13.24
CA VAL A 65 -11.07 -14.85 -12.47
C VAL A 65 -10.57 -16.21 -12.94
N GLY A 66 -9.38 -16.23 -13.55
CA GLY A 66 -8.66 -17.47 -13.86
C GLY A 66 -8.05 -18.11 -12.61
N ALA A 67 -7.98 -19.44 -12.57
CA ALA A 67 -7.24 -20.15 -11.53
C ALA A 67 -5.73 -19.97 -11.74
N ALA A 68 -5.01 -19.60 -10.68
CA ALA A 68 -3.55 -19.49 -10.64
C ALA A 68 -2.86 -20.86 -10.68
#